data_AF-A0A1M5XE26-F1
#
_entry.id   AF-A0A1M5XE26-F1
#
_cell.length_a   1.000
_cell.length_b   1.000
_cell.length_c   1.000
_cell.angle_alpha   90.00
_cell.angle_beta   90.00
_cell.angle_gamma   90.00
#
_symmetry.space_group_name_H-M   'P 1'
#
loop_
_entity.id
_entity.type
_entity.pdbx_description
1 polymer ?
#
loop_
_entity_poly.entity_id
_entity_poly.type
_entity_poly.pdbx_seq_one_letter_code
_entity_poly.pdbx_strand_id
1 'polypeptide(L)'
;MKKRKTVTVFTIIFIIMTLISVCHNFIMPIYPLSKLQKQIGSSSSVEIIGGADGPTALYITKEPSLYIFTVIFALLSIAGVLYLSHIKRSEK
;
A
#
# COMPACT_ATOMS: atom_id res chain seq x y z
N MET A 1 33.93 5.60 4.91
CA MET A 1 33.19 6.35 3.86
C MET A 1 32.39 5.50 2.86
N LYS A 2 32.97 4.46 2.20
CA LYS A 2 32.24 3.64 1.20
C LYS A 2 30.95 3.00 1.73
N LYS A 3 31.00 2.35 2.90
CA LYS A 3 29.83 1.71 3.54
C LYS A 3 28.67 2.68 3.79
N ARG A 4 28.97 3.91 4.22
CA ARG A 4 27.95 4.94 4.48
C ARG A 4 27.23 5.38 3.20
N LYS A 5 27.98 5.61 2.11
CA LYS A 5 27.39 5.95 0.80
C LYS A 5 26.45 4.83 0.31
N THR A 6 26.84 3.57 0.45
CA THR A 6 26.00 2.42 0.09
C THR A 6 24.69 2.41 0.88
N VAL A 7 24.75 2.58 2.20
CA VAL A 7 23.54 2.59 3.06
C VAL A 7 22.64 3.78 2.72
N THR A 8 23.20 4.95 2.41
CA THR A 8 22.41 6.11 1.96
C THR A 8 21.65 5.82 0.67
N VAL A 9 22.31 5.23 -0.33
CA VAL A 9 21.65 4.88 -1.61
C VAL A 9 20.50 3.90 -1.38
N PHE A 10 20.72 2.84 -0.59
CA PHE A 10 19.66 1.89 -0.24
C PHE A 10 18.49 2.55 0.49
N THR A 11 18.78 3.43 1.45
CA THR A 11 17.74 4.16 2.20
C THR A 11 16.89 5.02 1.27
N ILE A 12 17.50 5.71 0.31
CA ILE A 12 16.77 6.51 -0.70
C ILE A 12 15.85 5.62 -1.54
N ILE A 13 16.34 4.45 -1.98
CA ILE A 13 15.52 3.50 -2.76
C ILE A 13 14.30 3.03 -1.95
N PHE A 14 14.49 2.68 -0.67
CA PHE A 14 13.37 2.27 0.19
C PHE A 14 12.36 3.38 0.45
N ILE A 15 12.81 4.63 0.59
CA ILE A 15 11.90 5.78 0.70
C ILE A 15 11.04 5.91 -0.56
N ILE A 16 11.65 5.81 -1.75
CA ILE A 16 10.93 5.90 -3.02
C ILE A 16 9.93 4.75 -3.16
N MET A 17 10.33 3.52 -2.87
CA MET A 17 9.43 2.35 -2.89
C MET A 17 8.28 2.49 -1.89
N THR A 18 8.55 3.04 -0.69
CA THR A 18 7.51 3.31 0.29
C THR A 18 6.51 4.33 -0.25
N LEU A 19 6.98 5.41 -0.88
CA LEU A 19 6.12 6.43 -1.47
C LEU A 19 5.23 5.85 -2.58
N ILE A 20 5.81 5.05 -3.49
CA ILE A 20 5.06 4.37 -4.56
C ILE A 20 4.01 3.43 -3.96
N SER A 21 4.37 2.66 -2.93
CA SER A 21 3.47 1.70 -2.29
C SER A 21 2.32 2.38 -1.55
N VAL A 22 2.58 3.48 -0.85
CA VAL A 22 1.55 4.33 -0.21
C VAL A 22 0.64 4.91 -1.29
N CYS A 23 1.19 5.51 -2.33
CA CYS A 23 0.40 6.01 -3.45
C CYS A 23 -0.49 4.93 -4.03
N HIS A 24 0.02 3.73 -4.29
CA HIS A 24 -0.79 2.62 -4.80
C HIS A 24 -1.91 2.23 -3.83
N ASN A 25 -1.62 2.02 -2.54
CA ASN A 25 -2.63 1.64 -1.55
C ASN A 25 -3.68 2.73 -1.29
N PHE A 26 -3.38 4.01 -1.52
CA PHE A 26 -4.37 5.10 -1.36
C PHE A 26 -5.12 5.42 -2.66
N ILE A 27 -4.43 5.51 -3.81
CA ILE A 27 -5.07 5.85 -5.10
C ILE A 27 -5.91 4.68 -5.64
N MET A 28 -5.40 3.45 -5.58
CA MET A 28 -6.09 2.29 -6.19
C MET A 28 -7.44 1.97 -5.58
N PRO A 29 -7.70 2.10 -4.26
CA PRO A 29 -9.05 1.90 -3.75
C PRO A 29 -9.97 3.10 -3.98
N ILE A 30 -9.44 4.32 -3.97
CA ILE A 30 -10.24 5.55 -4.16
C ILE A 30 -10.82 5.61 -5.58
N TYR A 31 -10.07 5.18 -6.60
CA TYR A 31 -10.49 5.25 -7.99
C TYR A 31 -11.73 4.37 -8.32
N PRO A 32 -11.75 3.04 -8.06
CA PRO A 32 -12.91 2.20 -8.28
C PRO A 32 -14.02 2.49 -7.27
N LEU A 33 -13.72 2.86 -6.01
CA LEU A 33 -14.76 3.20 -5.04
C LEU A 33 -15.55 4.44 -5.46
N SER A 34 -14.88 5.46 -6.02
CA SER A 34 -15.59 6.64 -6.55
C SER A 34 -16.49 6.30 -7.74
N LYS A 35 -16.05 5.41 -8.65
CA LYS A 35 -16.85 4.92 -9.77
C LYS A 35 -18.03 4.05 -9.30
N LEU A 36 -17.77 3.17 -8.33
CA LEU A 36 -18.75 2.27 -7.73
C LEU A 36 -19.79 3.04 -6.92
N GLN A 37 -19.38 4.02 -6.11
CA GLN A 37 -20.28 4.89 -5.35
C GLN A 37 -21.11 5.79 -6.28
N LYS A 38 -20.57 6.22 -7.41
CA LYS A 38 -21.32 6.96 -8.44
C LYS A 38 -22.36 6.07 -9.15
N GLN A 39 -22.11 4.76 -9.22
CA GLN A 39 -23.04 3.75 -9.75
C GLN A 39 -24.06 3.27 -8.70
N ILE A 40 -23.67 3.20 -7.42
CA ILE A 40 -24.53 2.84 -6.27
C ILE A 40 -25.37 4.01 -5.78
N GLY A 41 -24.94 5.27 -5.99
CA GLY A 41 -25.68 6.46 -5.62
C GLY A 41 -27.05 6.59 -6.32
N SER A 42 -27.34 5.72 -7.29
CA SER A 42 -28.63 5.57 -7.95
C SER A 42 -29.31 4.20 -7.72
N SER A 43 -28.72 3.26 -6.97
CA SER A 43 -29.35 1.97 -6.67
C SER A 43 -28.95 1.48 -5.28
N SER A 44 -29.85 1.66 -4.32
CA SER A 44 -29.75 1.24 -2.92
C SER A 44 -29.89 -0.28 -2.72
N SER A 45 -29.50 -1.09 -3.69
CA SER A 45 -29.63 -2.54 -3.63
C SER A 45 -28.27 -3.18 -3.93
N VAL A 46 -27.64 -3.71 -2.88
CA VAL A 46 -26.76 -4.87 -3.05
C VAL A 46 -27.68 -6.00 -3.47
N GLU A 47 -27.98 -6.06 -4.76
CA GLU A 47 -28.86 -7.08 -5.34
C GLU A 47 -28.10 -8.40 -5.36
N ILE A 48 -28.45 -9.27 -4.43
CA ILE A 48 -28.28 -10.71 -4.58
C ILE A 48 -29.10 -11.09 -5.82
N ILE A 49 -28.46 -11.27 -6.97
CA ILE A 49 -29.12 -11.80 -8.16
C ILE A 49 -29.32 -13.30 -7.95
N GLY A 50 -30.40 -13.64 -7.26
CA GLY A 50 -30.91 -15.01 -7.16
C GLY A 50 -31.65 -15.37 -8.44
N GLY A 51 -31.06 -16.24 -9.25
CA GLY A 51 -31.80 -16.96 -10.29
C GLY A 51 -32.65 -18.07 -9.65
N ALA A 52 -33.54 -18.68 -10.44
CA ALA A 52 -34.46 -19.73 -10.02
C ALA A 52 -33.81 -20.98 -9.38
N ASP A 53 -32.47 -21.07 -9.38
CA ASP A 53 -31.66 -22.21 -8.91
C ASP A 53 -30.83 -21.90 -7.63
N GLY A 54 -31.15 -20.80 -6.94
CA GLY A 54 -30.50 -20.39 -5.68
C GLY A 54 -29.58 -19.18 -5.82
N PRO A 55 -29.16 -18.55 -4.69
CA PRO A 55 -28.29 -17.38 -4.74
C PRO A 55 -26.93 -17.77 -5.33
N THR A 56 -26.65 -17.29 -6.54
CA THR A 56 -25.30 -17.37 -7.13
C THR A 56 -24.38 -16.51 -6.28
N ALA A 57 -23.58 -17.14 -5.43
CA ALA A 57 -22.64 -16.46 -4.56
C ALA A 57 -21.64 -15.67 -5.41
N LEU A 58 -21.65 -14.34 -5.27
CA LEU A 58 -20.67 -13.46 -5.89
C LEU A 58 -19.33 -13.72 -5.16
N TYR A 59 -18.43 -14.43 -5.83
CA TYR A 59 -17.12 -14.78 -5.28
C TYR A 59 -16.30 -13.49 -5.14
N ILE A 60 -16.30 -12.92 -3.94
CA ILE A 60 -15.41 -11.79 -3.59
C ILE A 60 -14.01 -12.38 -3.49
N THR A 61 -13.23 -12.24 -4.57
CA THR A 61 -11.80 -12.51 -4.54
C THR A 61 -11.17 -11.58 -3.52
N LYS A 62 -10.72 -12.16 -2.41
CA LYS A 62 -9.96 -11.46 -1.38
C LYS A 62 -8.57 -11.18 -1.96
N GLU A 63 -8.42 -10.03 -2.60
CA GLU A 63 -7.14 -9.55 -3.13
C GLU A 63 -6.08 -9.59 -2.01
N PRO A 64 -4.86 -10.08 -2.30
CA PRO A 64 -3.79 -10.07 -1.31
C PRO A 64 -3.52 -8.64 -0.85
N SER A 65 -3.49 -8.42 0.48
CA SER A 65 -3.38 -7.08 1.03
C SER A 65 -1.99 -6.49 0.74
N LEU A 66 -1.93 -5.55 -0.21
CA LEU A 66 -0.70 -4.82 -0.57
C LEU A 66 -0.15 -3.97 0.59
N TYR A 67 -0.94 -3.76 1.65
CA TYR A 67 -0.55 -3.13 2.90
C TYR A 67 0.67 -3.78 3.57
N ILE A 68 0.83 -5.10 3.49
CA ILE A 68 1.94 -5.80 4.13
C ILE A 68 3.28 -5.34 3.52
N PHE A 69 3.33 -5.18 2.20
CA PHE A 69 4.52 -4.68 1.52
C PHE A 69 4.83 -3.23 1.90
N THR A 70 3.80 -2.39 2.05
CA THR A 70 3.97 -1.00 2.50
C THR A 70 4.57 -0.94 3.89
N VAL A 71 4.09 -1.77 4.82
CA VAL A 71 4.60 -1.83 6.20
C VAL A 71 6.08 -2.26 6.20
N ILE A 72 6.44 -3.28 5.41
CA ILE A 72 7.82 -3.75 5.32
C ILE A 72 8.75 -2.64 4.80
N PHE A 73 8.40 -1.95 3.70
CA PHE A 73 9.24 -0.88 3.17
C PHE A 73 9.33 0.33 4.09
N ALA A 74 8.23 0.69 4.76
CA ALA A 74 8.24 1.76 5.75
C ALA A 74 9.18 1.46 6.92
N LEU A 75 9.13 0.25 7.47
CA LEU A 75 10.05 -0.19 8.53
C LEU A 75 11.51 -0.14 8.09
N LEU A 76 11.80 -0.60 6.88
CA LEU A 76 13.15 -0.60 6.32
C LEU A 76 13.68 0.82 6.11
N SER A 77 12.82 1.73 5.65
CA SER A 77 13.13 3.15 5.51
C SER A 77 13.44 3.80 6.87
N ILE A 78 12.63 3.54 7.89
CA ILE A 78 12.86 4.06 9.26
C ILE A 78 14.19 3.54 9.82
N ALA A 79 14.46 2.24 9.68
CA ALA A 79 15.71 1.64 10.13
C ALA A 79 16.94 2.27 9.43
N GLY A 80 16.87 2.49 8.12
CA GLY A 80 17.93 3.16 7.35
C GLY A 80 18.19 4.60 7.82
N VAL A 81 17.13 5.37 8.08
CA VAL A 81 17.23 6.75 8.59
C VAL A 81 17.80 6.79 10.01
N LEU A 82 17.37 5.89 10.89
CA LEU A 82 17.91 5.77 12.25
C LEU A 82 19.39 5.41 12.24
N TYR A 83 19.79 4.44 11.41
CA TYR A 83 21.19 4.07 11.26
C TYR A 83 22.05 5.25 10.79
N LEU A 84 21.59 5.96 9.76
CA LEU A 84 22.32 7.12 9.23
C LEU A 84 22.41 8.26 10.26
N SER A 85 21.35 8.47 11.04
CA SER A 85 21.30 9.46 12.13
C SER A 85 22.24 9.12 13.28
N HIS A 86 22.31 7.85 13.69
CA HIS A 86 23.19 7.41 14.76
C HIS A 86 24.66 7.55 14.37
N ILE A 87 25.01 7.18 13.14
CA ILE A 87 26.39 7.30 12.63
C ILE A 87 26.82 8.76 12.48
N LYS A 88 25.91 9.65 12.05
CA LYS A 88 26.17 11.09 11.98
C LYS A 88 26.40 11.69 13.37
N ARG A 89 25.74 11.16 14.41
CA ARG A 89 25.91 11.59 15.80
C ARG A 89 27.21 11.10 16.42
N SER A 90 27.69 9.92 16.04
CA SER A 90 28.96 9.35 16.52
C SER A 90 30.21 9.99 15.90
N GLU A 91 30.08 10.65 14.74
CA GLU A 91 31.18 11.41 14.10
C GLU A 91 31.30 12.86 14.61
N LYS A 92 30.37 13.31 15.46
CA LYS A 92 30.38 14.64 16.11
C LYS A 92 30.97 14.54 17.50
#